data_AF-A0AAE4Z8S5-F1
#
_entry.id   AF-A0AAE4Z8S5-F1
#
_cell.length_a   1.000
_cell.length_b   1.000
_cell.length_c   1.000
_cell.angle_alpha   90.00
_cell.angle_beta   90.00
_cell.angle_gamma   90.00
#
_symmetry.space_group_name_H-M   'P 1'
#
loop_
_entity.id
_entity.type
_entity.pdbx_description
1 polymer ?
#
loop_
_entity_poly.entity_id
_entity_poly.type
_entity_poly.pdbx_seq_one_letter_code
_entity_poly.pdbx_strand_id
1 'polypeptide(L)'
;ISHPMETGQRKDKEGNTIPRQIINHFQATFEGEPVFEADIEPAVSANPYIEFSMKVPGPGTLRFEWTDDDGTVYELEEKIDAA
;
A
#
# COMPACT_ATOMS: atom_id res chain seq x y z
N ILE A 1 0.44 -6.68 1.36
CA ILE A 1 0.23 -6.47 2.82
C ILE A 1 -1.06 -7.16 3.26
N SER A 2 -1.14 -7.71 4.49
CA SER A 2 -2.39 -8.27 5.02
C SER A 2 -3.23 -7.13 5.61
N HIS A 3 -4.35 -6.79 4.98
CA HIS A 3 -5.21 -5.68 5.39
C HIS A 3 -6.67 -5.95 4.98
N PRO A 4 -7.67 -5.73 5.86
CA PRO A 4 -9.08 -6.07 5.57
C PRO A 4 -9.72 -5.22 4.46
N MET A 5 -9.24 -4.00 4.24
CA MET A 5 -9.80 -3.05 3.25
C MET A 5 -11.31 -2.84 3.43
N GLU A 6 -11.73 -2.41 4.62
CA GLU A 6 -13.15 -2.15 4.88
C GLU A 6 -13.62 -0.96 4.05
N THR A 7 -14.56 -1.21 3.15
CA THR A 7 -14.90 -0.27 2.06
C THR A 7 -15.81 0.88 2.48
N GLY A 8 -16.41 0.77 3.66
CA GLY A 8 -17.48 1.69 4.09
C GLY A 8 -18.88 1.32 3.57
N GLN A 9 -19.02 0.22 2.81
CA GLN A 9 -20.31 -0.19 2.22
C GLN A 9 -20.97 -1.35 2.98
N ARG A 10 -20.19 -2.11 3.77
CA ARG A 10 -20.71 -3.24 4.53
C ARG A 10 -21.55 -2.76 5.71
N LYS A 11 -22.55 -3.56 6.07
CA LYS A 11 -23.38 -3.34 7.26
C LYS A 11 -23.08 -4.39 8.32
N ASP A 12 -23.20 -3.98 9.58
CA ASP A 12 -23.16 -4.89 10.72
C ASP A 12 -24.51 -5.64 10.90
N LYS A 13 -24.62 -6.43 11.97
CA LYS A 13 -25.84 -7.21 12.27
C LYS A 13 -27.05 -6.33 12.64
N GLU A 14 -26.81 -5.10 13.07
CA GLU A 14 -27.82 -4.13 13.47
C GLU A 14 -28.24 -3.24 12.28
N GLY A 15 -27.57 -3.38 11.12
CA GLY A 15 -27.84 -2.64 9.90
C GLY A 15 -27.06 -1.32 9.77
N ASN A 16 -26.19 -1.01 10.75
CA ASN A 16 -25.35 0.18 10.71
C ASN A 16 -24.25 -0.02 9.69
N THR A 17 -23.89 1.06 8.99
CA THR A 17 -22.77 1.05 8.06
C THR A 17 -21.46 1.01 8.84
N ILE A 18 -20.56 0.14 8.43
CA ILE A 18 -19.24 0.01 9.02
C ILE A 18 -18.35 1.08 8.39
N PRO A 19 -17.62 1.90 9.18
CA PRO A 19 -16.76 2.93 8.63
C PRO A 19 -15.70 2.38 7.69
N ARG A 20 -15.34 3.17 6.68
CA ARG A 20 -14.23 2.87 5.79
C ARG A 20 -12.93 2.81 6.60
N GLN A 21 -12.11 1.81 6.30
CA GLN A 21 -10.74 1.68 6.79
C GLN A 21 -9.94 0.88 5.76
N ILE A 22 -9.20 1.58 4.92
CA ILE A 22 -8.38 1.01 3.86
C ILE A 22 -6.94 1.55 3.93
N ILE A 23 -6.01 0.80 3.32
CA ILE A 23 -4.80 1.43 2.83
C ILE A 23 -5.21 2.43 1.75
N ASN A 24 -4.90 3.70 1.93
CA ASN A 24 -5.29 4.79 1.04
C ASN A 24 -4.17 5.30 0.15
N HIS A 25 -2.92 4.96 0.47
CA HIS A 25 -1.75 5.38 -0.30
C HIS A 25 -0.67 4.31 -0.27
N PHE A 26 0.02 4.16 -1.39
CA PHE A 26 1.20 3.34 -1.52
C PHE A 26 2.31 4.10 -2.25
N GLN A 27 3.52 4.03 -1.72
CA GLN A 27 4.71 4.59 -2.34
C GLN A 27 5.83 3.55 -2.37
N ALA A 28 6.57 3.53 -3.47
CA ALA A 28 7.85 2.86 -3.57
C ALA A 28 8.94 3.88 -3.91
N THR A 29 10.06 3.83 -3.18
CA THR A 29 11.23 4.69 -3.40
C THR A 29 12.49 3.86 -3.57
N PHE A 30 13.37 4.23 -4.49
CA PHE A 30 14.69 3.64 -4.64
C PHE A 30 15.75 4.67 -4.23
N GLU A 31 16.58 4.34 -3.24
CA GLU A 31 17.57 5.28 -2.65
C GLU A 31 16.94 6.62 -2.22
N GLY A 32 15.70 6.58 -1.74
CA GLY A 32 14.92 7.76 -1.31
C GLY A 32 14.20 8.52 -2.43
N GLU A 33 14.44 8.17 -3.70
CA GLU A 33 13.75 8.80 -4.83
C GLU A 33 12.47 8.01 -5.19
N PRO A 34 11.30 8.66 -5.32
CA PRO A 34 10.07 7.97 -5.71
C PRO A 34 10.17 7.30 -7.09
N VAL A 35 9.85 6.00 -7.14
CA VAL A 35 9.81 5.21 -8.37
C VAL A 35 8.40 4.78 -8.76
N PHE A 36 7.48 4.72 -7.79
CA PHE A 36 6.06 4.44 -8.02
C PHE A 36 5.23 5.04 -6.87
N GLU A 37 4.04 5.51 -7.21
CA GLU A 37 3.08 6.03 -6.24
C GLU A 37 1.65 5.76 -6.72
N ALA A 38 0.76 5.43 -5.80
CA ALA A 38 -0.65 5.21 -6.09
C ALA A 38 -1.55 5.61 -4.93
N ASP A 39 -2.60 6.36 -5.26
CA ASP A 39 -3.77 6.51 -4.39
C ASP A 39 -4.64 5.26 -4.50
N ILE A 40 -5.01 4.71 -3.35
CA ILE A 40 -5.79 3.48 -3.25
C ILE A 40 -7.21 3.83 -2.78
N GLU A 41 -8.19 3.35 -3.53
CA GLU A 41 -9.60 3.60 -3.25
C GLU A 41 -10.34 2.31 -2.83
N PRO A 42 -11.53 2.40 -2.21
CA PRO A 42 -12.25 1.27 -1.60
C PRO A 42 -12.59 0.09 -2.53
N ALA A 43 -12.43 0.24 -3.84
CA ALA A 43 -12.66 -0.85 -4.79
C ALA A 43 -11.49 -1.86 -4.86
N VAL A 44 -10.35 -1.55 -4.23
CA VAL A 44 -9.23 -2.49 -4.12
C VAL A 44 -9.53 -3.57 -3.07
N SER A 45 -9.35 -4.82 -3.47
CA SER A 45 -9.63 -6.00 -2.64
C SER A 45 -8.83 -6.02 -1.34
N ALA A 46 -9.38 -6.73 -0.34
CA ALA A 46 -8.65 -7.11 0.87
C ALA A 46 -7.31 -7.79 0.53
N ASN A 47 -6.31 -7.57 1.38
CA ASN A 47 -4.92 -7.96 1.19
C ASN A 47 -4.35 -7.42 -0.13
N PRO A 48 -4.23 -6.09 -0.26
CA PRO A 48 -3.87 -5.48 -1.53
C PRO A 48 -2.52 -6.00 -2.02
N TYR A 49 -2.51 -6.35 -3.30
CA TYR A 49 -1.35 -6.74 -4.08
C TYR A 49 -1.13 -5.68 -5.16
N ILE A 50 0.08 -5.13 -5.21
CA ILE A 50 0.47 -4.07 -6.13
C ILE A 50 1.71 -4.57 -6.86
N GLU A 51 1.67 -4.51 -8.18
CA GLU A 51 2.78 -4.87 -9.05
C GLU A 51 3.06 -3.69 -9.98
N PHE A 52 4.34 -3.32 -10.06
CA PHE A 52 4.81 -2.27 -10.96
C PHE A 52 6.19 -2.66 -11.49
N SER A 53 6.59 -2.03 -12.58
CA SER A 53 7.91 -2.21 -13.18
C SER A 53 8.74 -0.95 -12.99
N MET A 54 10.01 -1.11 -12.65
CA MET A 54 10.99 -0.04 -12.63
C MET A 54 12.28 -0.49 -13.31
N LYS A 55 13.04 0.46 -13.84
CA LYS A 55 14.41 0.19 -14.29
C LYS A 55 15.33 0.36 -13.09
N VAL A 56 16.01 -0.72 -12.69
CA VAL A 56 17.00 -0.67 -11.61
C VAL A 56 18.24 0.10 -12.10
N PRO A 57 18.60 1.22 -11.45
CA PRO A 57 19.74 2.04 -11.89
C PRO A 57 21.10 1.50 -11.40
N GLY A 58 21.10 0.63 -10.40
CA GLY A 58 22.29 0.06 -9.78
C GLY A 58 21.95 -0.66 -8.48
N PRO A 59 22.95 -1.06 -7.67
CA PRO A 59 22.70 -1.61 -6.36
C PRO A 59 22.15 -0.52 -5.44
N GLY A 60 21.23 -0.87 -4.54
CA GLY A 60 20.61 0.09 -3.65
C GLY A 60 19.44 -0.51 -2.87
N THR A 61 18.70 0.35 -2.19
CA THR A 61 17.57 -0.03 -1.33
C THR A 61 16.27 0.42 -1.96
N LEU A 62 15.36 -0.53 -2.15
CA LEU A 62 13.98 -0.29 -2.52
C LEU A 62 13.13 -0.33 -1.24
N ARG A 63 12.47 0.77 -0.95
CA ARG A 63 11.56 0.92 0.19
C ARG A 63 10.13 1.01 -0.30
N PHE A 64 9.23 0.33 0.39
CA PHE A 64 7.81 0.31 0.15
C PHE A 64 7.08 0.82 1.39
N GLU A 65 6.11 1.71 1.19
CA GLU A 65 5.28 2.27 2.24
C GLU A 65 3.80 2.15 1.89
N TRP A 66 3.00 1.69 2.84
CA TRP A 66 1.53 1.66 2.76
C TRP A 66 0.96 2.51 3.90
N THR A 67 0.15 3.51 3.56
CA THR A 67 -0.53 4.37 4.54
C THR A 67 -1.98 3.97 4.69
N ASP A 68 -2.44 3.77 5.92
CA ASP A 68 -3.83 3.47 6.28
C ASP A 68 -4.64 4.76 6.54
N ASP A 69 -5.97 4.65 6.46
CA ASP A 69 -6.90 5.72 6.80
C ASP A 69 -6.76 6.20 8.26
N ASP A 70 -6.27 5.34 9.17
CA ASP A 70 -6.00 5.72 10.56
C ASP A 70 -4.64 6.42 10.77
N GLY A 71 -3.86 6.58 9.70
CA GLY A 71 -2.53 7.20 9.69
C GLY A 71 -1.39 6.24 10.02
N THR A 72 -1.66 4.96 10.26
CA THR A 72 -0.62 3.93 10.41
C THR A 72 0.14 3.78 9.10
N VAL A 73 1.48 3.71 9.20
CA VAL A 73 2.38 3.46 8.09
C VAL A 73 3.02 2.08 8.26
N TYR A 74 2.95 1.28 7.21
CA TYR A 74 3.64 0.00 7.12
C TYR A 74 4.78 0.11 6.13
N GLU A 75 5.96 -0.38 6.51
CA GLU A 75 7.17 -0.25 5.72
C GLU A 75 7.80 -1.62 5.43
N LEU A 76 8.41 -1.74 4.25
CA LEU A 76 9.29 -2.85 3.91
C LEU A 76 10.47 -2.31 3.12
N GLU A 77 11.68 -2.69 3.51
CA GLU A 77 12.92 -2.34 2.79
C GLU A 77 13.58 -3.61 2.27
N GLU A 78 13.96 -3.58 0.99
CA GLU A 78 14.65 -4.67 0.33
C GLU A 78 15.89 -4.14 -0.38
N LYS A 79 17.01 -4.86 -0.21
CA LYS A 79 18.25 -4.52 -0.90
C LYS A 79 18.28 -5.19 -2.26
N ILE A 80 18.57 -4.40 -3.27
CA ILE A 80 18.81 -4.87 -4.63
C ILE A 80 20.31 -4.88 -4.85
N ASP A 81 20.86 -6.07 -5.07
CA ASP A 81 22.20 -6.23 -5.60
C ASP A 81 22.16 -6.00 -7.12
N ALA A 82 23.08 -5.20 -7.66
CA ALA A 82 23.24 -5.13 -9.11
C ALA A 82 23.87 -6.43 -9.64
N ALA A 83 23.38 -6.88 -10.79
CA ALA A 83 23.99 -7.96 -11.56
C ALA A 83 25.34 -7.56 -12.16
#